data_AF-A0A6M0AKE8-F1
#
_entry.id   AF-A0A6M0AKE8-F1
#
_cell.length_a   1.000
_cell.length_b   1.000
_cell.length_c   1.000
_cell.angle_alpha   90.00
_cell.angle_beta   90.00
_cell.angle_gamma   90.00
#
_symmetry.space_group_name_H-M   'P 1'
#
loop_
_entity.id
_entity.type
_entity.pdbx_description
1 polymer ?
#
loop_
_entity_poly.entity_id
_entity_poly.type
_entity_poly.pdbx_seq_one_letter_code
_entity_poly.pdbx_strand_id
1 'polypeptide(L)'
;MNSEDPQNPEQEQDNNQAVKGLDNSQESNFPDQDRATPRDNSQAPDLPPISLTLSDHDKAKPTQSSEPNRDDKVSEIQLGKSSEQAKKMASLAQTVAELEQKEQELRQRIATLQNHEQSLVSKELGSTQAVVERMVFEGLTELEQRKQKLQISIEQLERRRERIREEMRTSFAGVSQELAIRVQGFKDYLVGSLQDLAAAAEQLELSQPPREAPRSELEETPPPPTRGNPQFAEQAFKDEVRQIRQLLDQYRKMPDYYGPPWQLRRTFEPIHAEKVSQWFFSQGGRGALQTMGSRLQNVLIASAVISVLR
;
A
#
# COMPACT_ATOMS: atom_id res chain seq x y z
N MET A 1 -56.63 9.75 42.12
CA MET A 1 -57.16 10.16 40.80
C MET A 1 -56.30 11.31 40.30
N ASN A 2 -55.89 11.19 39.03
CA ASN A 2 -55.15 12.14 38.18
C ASN A 2 -53.61 12.16 38.38
N SER A 3 -52.74 12.19 37.37
CA SER A 3 -52.74 11.82 35.94
C SER A 3 -51.28 11.96 35.46
N GLU A 4 -50.86 11.09 34.53
CA GLU A 4 -49.65 11.12 33.67
C GLU A 4 -49.64 12.39 32.78
N ASP A 5 -48.57 12.99 32.22
CA ASP A 5 -47.27 12.58 31.66
C ASP A 5 -46.33 13.82 31.56
N PRO A 6 -44.99 13.68 31.42
CA PRO A 6 -44.08 14.74 30.98
C PRO A 6 -43.63 14.62 29.50
N GLN A 7 -43.54 15.77 28.84
CA GLN A 7 -43.08 15.93 27.45
C GLN A 7 -41.56 15.84 27.30
N ASN A 8 -41.15 15.22 26.19
CA ASN A 8 -39.82 15.10 25.59
C ASN A 8 -39.20 16.45 25.18
N PRO A 9 -37.85 16.57 25.14
CA PRO A 9 -37.19 17.41 24.16
C PRO A 9 -36.03 16.69 23.44
N GLU A 10 -36.12 16.57 22.12
CA GLU A 10 -34.96 16.40 21.23
C GLU A 10 -34.97 17.54 20.21
N GLN A 11 -33.98 18.42 20.32
CA GLN A 11 -33.56 19.34 19.27
C GLN A 11 -32.05 19.24 19.21
N GLU A 12 -31.52 18.69 18.10
CA GLU A 12 -30.14 18.96 17.74
C GLU A 12 -29.91 18.74 16.23
N GLN A 13 -29.13 19.67 15.69
CA GLN A 13 -28.26 19.59 14.51
C GLN A 13 -28.81 20.04 13.15
N ASP A 14 -28.57 21.33 12.91
CA ASP A 14 -28.36 21.92 11.59
C ASP A 14 -26.97 22.58 11.61
N ASN A 15 -25.96 21.98 10.98
CA ASN A 15 -24.83 22.69 10.36
C ASN A 15 -23.87 21.73 9.63
N ASN A 16 -23.76 21.86 8.31
CA ASN A 16 -22.55 22.32 7.63
C ASN A 16 -22.53 21.87 6.16
N GLN A 17 -22.45 22.87 5.29
CA GLN A 17 -22.15 22.73 3.88
C GLN A 17 -20.89 23.55 3.56
N ALA A 18 -20.11 23.04 2.62
CA ALA A 18 -19.06 23.69 1.81
C ALA A 18 -17.62 23.74 2.37
N VAL A 19 -16.72 22.98 1.72
CA VAL A 19 -15.53 23.53 1.04
C VAL A 19 -15.22 22.71 -0.22
N LYS A 20 -14.98 23.41 -1.33
CA LYS A 20 -14.58 22.92 -2.65
C LYS A 20 -13.08 22.57 -2.71
N GLY A 21 -12.77 21.48 -3.40
CA GLY A 21 -11.72 21.33 -4.44
C GLY A 21 -10.25 21.58 -4.09
N LEU A 22 -9.38 20.60 -4.40
CA LEU A 22 -8.23 20.78 -5.28
C LEU A 22 -7.60 19.42 -5.67
N ASP A 23 -7.24 19.39 -6.93
CA ASP A 23 -6.56 18.40 -7.76
C ASP A 23 -5.12 18.12 -7.29
N ASN A 24 -4.67 16.86 -7.30
CA ASN A 24 -3.36 16.53 -7.89
C ASN A 24 -3.19 15.01 -8.09
N SER A 25 -2.93 14.63 -9.32
CA SER A 25 -2.40 13.33 -9.72
C SER A 25 -0.88 13.31 -9.54
N GLN A 26 -0.29 12.23 -9.02
CA GLN A 26 1.01 11.74 -9.48
C GLN A 26 1.31 10.33 -8.95
N GLU A 27 1.24 9.38 -9.87
CA GLU A 27 1.94 8.09 -9.81
C GLU A 27 3.45 8.34 -9.78
N SER A 28 4.17 7.64 -8.89
CA SER A 28 5.60 7.37 -9.08
C SER A 28 5.85 5.87 -8.90
N ASN A 29 5.86 5.24 -10.06
CA ASN A 29 6.37 3.92 -10.39
C ASN A 29 7.87 3.85 -10.06
N PHE A 30 8.33 2.87 -9.28
CA PHE A 30 9.76 2.54 -9.15
C PHE A 30 9.95 1.03 -9.36
N PRO A 31 10.86 0.60 -10.26
CA PRO A 31 11.08 -0.81 -10.58
C PRO A 31 12.09 -1.49 -9.64
N ASP A 32 11.91 -2.80 -9.50
CA ASP A 32 12.84 -3.77 -8.93
C ASP A 32 14.26 -3.67 -9.53
N GLN A 33 15.29 -3.73 -8.68
CA GLN A 33 16.59 -4.34 -9.00
C GLN A 33 17.24 -5.02 -7.77
N ASP A 34 17.29 -6.35 -7.86
CA ASP A 34 18.42 -7.25 -7.59
C ASP A 34 19.23 -7.21 -6.28
N ARG A 35 18.90 -8.19 -5.42
CA ARG A 35 19.76 -9.26 -4.87
C ARG A 35 21.29 -9.12 -5.06
N ALA A 36 22.02 -8.96 -3.95
CA ALA A 36 23.37 -9.55 -3.76
C ALA A 36 23.67 -9.83 -2.26
N THR A 37 24.31 -10.98 -2.03
CA THR A 37 24.68 -11.62 -0.76
C THR A 37 25.77 -10.91 0.07
N PRO A 38 25.93 -11.24 1.37
CA PRO A 38 26.91 -10.61 2.26
C PRO A 38 28.32 -11.14 1.98
N ARG A 39 29.31 -10.24 1.88
CA ARG A 39 30.73 -10.60 1.89
C ARG A 39 31.39 -9.98 3.12
N ASP A 40 31.79 -10.87 4.00
CA ASP A 40 32.78 -10.65 5.05
C ASP A 40 34.13 -10.29 4.40
N ASN A 41 34.73 -9.17 4.81
CA ASN A 41 36.18 -9.11 4.95
C ASN A 41 36.60 -7.95 5.87
N SER A 42 37.33 -8.33 6.90
CA SER A 42 38.04 -7.46 7.83
C SER A 42 39.19 -6.75 7.11
N GLN A 43 39.22 -5.41 7.13
CA GLN A 43 40.47 -4.66 6.93
C GLN A 43 40.33 -3.26 7.55
N ALA A 44 40.98 -3.06 8.69
CA ALA A 44 41.17 -1.74 9.30
C ALA A 44 42.25 -0.95 8.54
N PRO A 45 42.12 0.38 8.42
CA PRO A 45 43.26 1.26 8.26
C PRO A 45 43.58 2.01 9.56
N ASP A 46 44.80 1.81 10.03
CA ASP A 46 45.51 2.63 11.02
C ASP A 46 45.57 4.10 10.61
N LEU A 47 45.13 5.01 11.48
CA LEU A 47 45.66 6.38 11.57
C LEU A 47 45.69 6.86 13.04
N PRO A 48 46.75 7.55 13.47
CA PRO A 48 47.10 7.77 14.88
C PRO A 48 46.32 8.91 15.58
N PRO A 49 46.26 8.91 16.92
CA PRO A 49 45.61 9.95 17.71
C PRO A 49 46.52 11.19 17.85
N ILE A 50 46.03 12.37 17.47
CA ILE A 50 46.66 13.64 17.84
C ILE A 50 46.05 14.11 19.16
N SER A 51 46.76 13.85 20.25
CA SER A 51 46.51 14.45 21.56
C SER A 51 47.01 15.88 21.58
N LEU A 52 46.11 16.84 21.80
CA LEU A 52 46.46 18.21 22.18
C LEU A 52 46.76 18.23 23.69
N THR A 53 48.04 18.35 24.05
CA THR A 53 48.45 18.68 25.42
C THR A 53 48.98 20.10 25.47
N LEU A 54 48.19 21.01 26.03
CA LEU A 54 48.68 22.22 26.67
C LEU A 54 49.44 21.80 27.93
N SER A 55 50.67 22.27 28.11
CA SER A 55 51.29 22.39 29.43
C SER A 55 52.27 23.54 29.46
N ASP A 56 52.02 24.38 30.45
CA ASP A 56 52.74 25.54 30.93
C ASP A 56 54.11 25.22 31.54
N HIS A 57 54.85 26.30 31.79
CA HIS A 57 56.07 26.48 32.59
C HIS A 57 57.42 26.39 31.85
N ASP A 58 58.16 27.50 31.87
CA ASP A 58 59.34 27.48 32.74
C ASP A 58 59.84 28.85 33.23
N LYS A 59 60.40 28.83 34.43
CA LYS A 59 60.79 29.96 35.27
C LYS A 59 62.31 29.92 35.53
N ALA A 60 63.00 30.96 35.05
CA ALA A 60 64.12 31.67 35.69
C ALA A 60 65.54 31.05 35.87
N LYS A 61 66.52 31.92 35.51
CA LYS A 61 67.73 32.37 36.26
C LYS A 61 69.11 31.68 35.97
N PRO A 62 70.26 32.27 36.41
CA PRO A 62 71.18 33.14 35.62
C PRO A 62 72.65 32.65 35.59
N THR A 63 73.56 33.27 34.83
CA THR A 63 75.04 33.24 35.10
C THR A 63 75.77 34.44 34.45
N GLN A 64 76.87 34.85 35.09
CA GLN A 64 77.64 36.10 35.03
C GLN A 64 78.74 36.18 33.94
N SER A 65 79.28 37.40 33.79
CA SER A 65 80.63 37.83 33.32
C SER A 65 80.88 37.77 31.79
N SER A 66 81.44 38.78 31.10
CA SER A 66 82.61 39.61 31.44
C SER A 66 82.69 40.88 30.55
N GLU A 67 83.29 41.93 31.09
CA GLU A 67 83.87 43.12 30.42
C GLU A 67 85.08 42.76 29.52
N PRO A 68 85.58 43.60 28.57
CA PRO A 68 86.21 44.89 28.89
C PRO A 68 86.07 46.08 27.88
N ASN A 69 85.93 47.27 28.49
CA ASN A 69 86.54 48.60 28.27
C ASN A 69 87.40 48.92 27.01
N ARG A 70 87.09 50.01 26.26
CA ARG A 70 87.77 51.35 26.30
C ARG A 70 87.53 52.28 25.09
N ASP A 71 87.31 53.56 25.44
CA ASP A 71 87.72 54.86 24.86
C ASP A 71 87.09 55.47 23.57
N ASP A 72 86.31 56.53 23.82
CA ASP A 72 86.42 57.93 23.34
C ASP A 72 86.82 58.26 21.88
N LYS A 73 85.91 58.91 21.12
CA LYS A 73 85.90 60.38 20.90
C LYS A 73 84.85 60.82 19.86
N VAL A 74 84.29 61.99 20.17
CA VAL A 74 83.27 62.78 19.44
C VAL A 74 83.86 63.49 18.20
N SER A 75 83.07 63.62 17.13
CA SER A 75 82.95 64.80 16.20
C SER A 75 81.93 64.43 15.10
N GLU A 76 80.68 64.89 15.16
CA GLU A 76 80.18 66.18 14.65
C GLU A 76 80.16 66.27 13.10
N ILE A 77 78.93 66.19 12.54
CA ILE A 77 78.34 66.97 11.43
C ILE A 77 77.04 66.24 11.00
N GLN A 78 75.86 66.74 11.43
CA GLN A 78 74.58 66.73 10.68
C GLN A 78 73.39 67.24 11.54
N LEU A 79 73.40 68.52 11.89
CA LEU A 79 72.30 69.16 12.64
C LEU A 79 71.10 69.62 11.75
N GLY A 80 70.94 69.01 10.57
CA GLY A 80 69.79 69.26 9.67
C GLY A 80 68.85 68.06 9.47
N LYS A 81 69.31 66.82 9.69
CA LYS A 81 68.53 65.58 9.45
C LYS A 81 67.84 65.02 10.70
N SER A 82 68.33 65.37 11.89
CA SER A 82 67.83 64.85 13.17
C SER A 82 66.38 65.27 13.49
N SER A 83 65.95 66.47 13.04
CA SER A 83 64.57 66.93 13.24
C SER A 83 63.55 66.18 12.37
N GLU A 84 63.90 65.84 11.13
CA GLU A 84 63.03 65.01 10.28
C GLU A 84 63.01 63.55 10.70
N GLN A 85 64.13 63.01 11.17
CA GLN A 85 64.22 61.64 11.69
C GLN A 85 63.40 61.50 12.99
N ALA A 86 63.48 62.47 13.90
CA ALA A 86 62.67 62.47 15.12
C ALA A 86 61.16 62.54 14.82
N LYS A 87 60.74 63.38 13.85
CA LYS A 87 59.35 63.44 13.39
C LYS A 87 58.87 62.12 12.77
N LYS A 88 59.72 61.45 11.98
CA LYS A 88 59.43 60.12 11.42
C LYS A 88 59.34 59.03 12.49
N MET A 89 60.21 59.05 13.51
CA MET A 89 60.12 58.09 14.61
C MET A 89 58.85 58.29 15.45
N ALA A 90 58.42 59.53 15.67
CA ALA A 90 57.16 59.82 16.35
C ALA A 90 55.94 59.34 15.55
N SER A 91 55.91 59.57 14.23
CA SER A 91 54.82 59.05 13.39
C SER A 91 54.81 57.52 13.31
N LEU A 92 55.98 56.89 13.29
CA LEU A 92 56.10 55.43 13.31
C LEU A 92 55.59 54.85 14.63
N ALA A 93 55.96 55.46 15.77
CA ALA A 93 55.48 55.05 17.08
C ALA A 93 53.94 55.18 17.19
N GLN A 94 53.38 56.25 16.62
CA GLN A 94 51.93 56.43 16.57
C GLN A 94 51.23 55.37 15.69
N THR A 95 51.80 55.04 14.53
CA THR A 95 51.27 53.94 13.70
C THR A 95 51.38 52.58 14.37
N VAL A 96 52.44 52.32 15.15
CA VAL A 96 52.57 51.07 15.90
C VAL A 96 51.48 50.97 16.98
N ALA A 97 51.24 52.05 17.73
CA ALA A 97 50.18 52.07 18.73
C ALA A 97 48.78 51.87 18.12
N GLU A 98 48.49 52.48 16.97
CA GLU A 98 47.23 52.25 16.26
C GLU A 98 47.08 50.81 15.75
N LEU A 99 48.17 50.18 15.30
CA LEU A 99 48.17 48.79 14.86
C LEU A 99 47.97 47.82 16.03
N GLU A 100 48.59 48.08 17.18
CA GLU A 100 48.40 47.28 18.40
C GLU A 100 46.95 47.35 18.91
N GLN A 101 46.34 48.53 18.87
CA GLN A 101 44.91 48.70 19.20
C GLN A 101 44.02 47.90 18.25
N LYS A 102 44.27 47.99 16.94
CA LYS A 102 43.54 47.22 15.92
C LYS A 102 43.72 45.72 16.11
N GLU A 103 44.93 45.26 16.44
CA GLU A 103 45.19 43.86 16.69
C GLU A 103 44.40 43.35 17.91
N GLN A 104 44.36 44.12 18.99
CA GLN A 104 43.58 43.78 20.19
C GLN A 104 42.08 43.73 19.89
N GLU A 105 41.56 44.71 19.13
CA GLU A 105 40.16 44.72 18.69
C GLU A 105 39.84 43.49 17.83
N LEU A 106 40.69 43.17 16.85
CA LEU A 106 40.51 41.99 16.00
C LEU A 106 40.57 40.69 16.80
N ARG A 107 41.48 40.56 17.77
CA ARG A 107 41.56 39.39 18.66
C ARG A 107 40.29 39.23 19.49
N GLN A 108 39.77 40.32 20.05
CA GLN A 108 38.49 40.29 20.76
C GLN A 108 37.35 39.91 19.82
N ARG A 109 37.31 40.46 18.61
CA ARG A 109 36.29 40.14 17.62
C ARG A 109 36.32 38.67 17.22
N ILE A 110 37.50 38.12 16.97
CA ILE A 110 37.69 36.69 16.65
C ILE A 110 37.17 35.83 17.81
N ALA A 111 37.51 36.15 19.06
CA ALA A 111 37.01 35.41 20.22
C ALA A 111 35.48 35.46 20.32
N THR A 112 34.86 36.62 20.06
CA THR A 112 33.39 36.74 20.05
C THR A 112 32.75 35.94 18.91
N LEU A 113 33.36 35.93 17.72
CA LEU A 113 32.88 35.18 16.57
C LEU A 113 32.96 33.68 16.82
N GLN A 114 34.08 33.19 17.36
CA GLN A 114 34.27 31.78 17.70
C GLN A 114 33.24 31.31 18.75
N ASN A 115 33.00 32.12 19.79
CA ASN A 115 31.98 31.80 20.80
C ASN A 115 30.57 31.80 20.20
N HIS A 116 30.29 32.73 19.27
CA HIS A 116 29.01 32.78 18.59
C HIS A 116 28.80 31.56 17.68
N GLU A 117 29.79 31.19 16.86
CA GLU A 117 29.76 30.00 16.03
C GLU A 117 29.56 28.73 16.87
N GLN A 118 30.31 28.56 17.97
CA GLN A 118 30.15 27.41 18.86
C GLN A 118 28.75 27.35 19.49
N SER A 119 28.17 28.50 19.83
CA SER A 119 26.79 28.58 20.33
C SER A 119 25.77 28.23 19.26
N LEU A 120 25.99 28.61 18.00
CA LEU A 120 25.09 28.26 16.90
C LEU A 120 25.18 26.77 16.59
N VAL A 121 26.39 26.23 16.46
CA VAL A 121 26.61 24.81 16.19
C VAL A 121 25.98 23.94 17.28
N SER A 122 26.17 24.26 18.55
CA SER A 122 25.55 23.51 19.66
C SER A 122 24.02 23.57 19.66
N LYS A 123 23.45 24.73 19.31
CA LYS A 123 21.99 24.90 19.19
C LYS A 123 21.42 24.08 18.02
N GLU A 124 22.07 24.12 16.87
CA GLU A 124 21.68 23.32 15.70
C GLU A 124 21.82 21.82 15.97
N LEU A 125 22.90 21.38 16.64
CA LEU A 125 23.05 19.99 17.05
C LEU A 125 21.93 19.54 18.00
N GLY A 126 21.60 20.36 19.00
CA GLY A 126 20.51 20.05 19.94
C GLY A 126 19.14 20.00 19.25
N SER A 127 18.88 20.92 18.32
CA SER A 127 17.64 20.95 17.54
C SER A 127 17.51 19.71 16.64
N THR A 128 18.56 19.38 15.89
CA THR A 128 18.59 18.20 15.03
C THR A 128 18.48 16.91 15.82
N GLN A 129 19.17 16.79 16.94
CA GLN A 129 19.04 15.64 17.85
C GLN A 129 17.60 15.50 18.36
N ALA A 130 16.95 16.58 18.81
CA ALA A 130 15.57 16.54 19.28
C ALA A 130 14.57 16.14 18.19
N VAL A 131 14.80 16.55 16.93
CA VAL A 131 13.98 16.13 15.78
C VAL A 131 14.18 14.64 15.49
N VAL A 132 15.42 14.17 15.48
CA VAL A 132 15.73 12.74 15.27
C VAL A 132 15.12 11.89 16.38
N GLU A 133 15.25 12.30 17.64
CA GLU A 133 14.64 11.60 18.77
C GLU A 133 13.12 11.50 18.60
N ARG A 134 12.44 12.60 18.24
CA ARG A 134 10.99 12.58 17.99
C ARG A 134 10.61 11.65 16.84
N MET A 135 11.32 11.70 15.71
CA MET A 135 11.06 10.82 14.58
C MET A 135 11.26 9.34 14.93
N VAL A 136 12.30 9.03 15.72
CA VAL A 136 12.55 7.67 16.19
C VAL A 136 11.44 7.21 17.14
N PHE A 137 11.04 8.02 18.11
CA PHE A 137 9.94 7.69 19.01
C PHE A 137 8.63 7.48 18.25
N GLU A 138 8.28 8.38 17.34
CA GLU A 138 7.08 8.27 16.52
C GLU A 138 7.11 6.98 15.68
N GLY A 139 8.23 6.70 15.00
CA GLY A 139 8.41 5.48 14.23
C GLY A 139 8.30 4.20 15.08
N LEU A 140 8.85 4.20 16.29
CA LEU A 140 8.72 3.08 17.23
C LEU A 140 7.26 2.89 17.68
N THR A 141 6.55 3.97 18.00
CA THR A 141 5.14 3.88 18.40
C THR A 141 4.25 3.38 17.27
N GLU A 142 4.49 3.83 16.03
CA GLU A 142 3.75 3.37 14.86
C GLU A 142 4.00 1.87 14.62
N LEU A 143 5.25 1.43 14.73
CA LEU A 143 5.62 0.03 14.56
C LEU A 143 4.98 -0.86 15.64
N GLU A 144 4.93 -0.38 16.89
CA GLU A 144 4.23 -1.07 17.98
C GLU A 144 2.73 -1.18 17.71
N GLN A 145 2.07 -0.09 17.28
CA GLN A 145 0.65 -0.10 16.92
C GLN A 145 0.36 -1.07 15.77
N ARG A 146 1.20 -1.07 14.72
CA ARG A 146 1.08 -2.01 13.59
C ARG A 146 1.23 -3.45 14.06
N LYS A 147 2.20 -3.74 14.93
CA LYS A 147 2.40 -5.07 15.52
C LYS A 147 1.17 -5.51 16.33
N GLN A 148 0.64 -4.66 17.19
CA GLN A 148 -0.56 -4.97 17.99
C GLN A 148 -1.79 -5.24 17.10
N LYS A 149 -2.01 -4.40 16.08
CA LYS A 149 -3.09 -4.60 15.11
C LYS A 149 -2.97 -5.93 14.38
N LEU A 150 -1.76 -6.28 13.94
CA LEU A 150 -1.50 -7.56 13.29
C LEU A 150 -1.75 -8.73 14.24
N GLN A 151 -1.30 -8.66 15.49
CA GLN A 151 -1.55 -9.71 16.48
C GLN A 151 -3.05 -9.95 16.70
N ILE A 152 -3.84 -8.88 16.86
CA ILE A 152 -5.31 -8.99 16.98
C ILE A 152 -5.91 -9.62 15.72
N SER A 153 -5.45 -9.22 14.53
CA SER A 153 -5.96 -9.78 13.27
C SER A 153 -5.65 -11.28 13.13
N ILE A 154 -4.48 -11.72 13.60
CA ILE A 154 -4.08 -13.13 13.61
C ILE A 154 -5.00 -13.91 14.56
N GLU A 155 -5.19 -13.42 15.78
CA GLU A 155 -6.10 -14.07 16.74
C GLU A 155 -7.53 -14.19 16.21
N GLN A 156 -8.04 -13.15 15.53
CA GLN A 156 -9.36 -13.18 14.90
C GLN A 156 -9.43 -14.22 13.77
N LEU A 157 -8.40 -14.28 12.93
CA LEU A 157 -8.32 -15.26 11.84
C LEU A 157 -8.22 -16.69 12.37
N GLU A 158 -7.47 -16.92 13.45
CA GLU A 158 -7.37 -18.23 14.09
C GLU A 158 -8.69 -18.67 14.70
N ARG A 159 -9.39 -17.78 15.43
CA ARG A 159 -10.74 -18.06 15.95
C ARG A 159 -11.73 -18.37 14.83
N ARG A 160 -11.68 -17.61 13.74
CA ARG A 160 -12.54 -17.85 12.57
C ARG A 160 -12.22 -19.19 11.90
N ARG A 161 -10.94 -19.50 11.74
CA ARG A 161 -10.49 -20.78 11.17
C ARG A 161 -10.98 -21.94 12.03
N GLU A 162 -10.88 -21.83 13.35
CA GLU A 162 -11.31 -22.89 14.25
C GLU A 162 -12.82 -23.09 14.22
N ARG A 163 -13.60 -21.98 14.25
CA ARG A 163 -15.06 -22.06 14.05
C ARG A 163 -15.42 -22.74 12.73
N ILE A 164 -14.78 -22.35 11.63
CA ILE A 164 -15.02 -22.97 10.32
C ILE A 164 -14.67 -24.46 10.35
N ARG A 165 -13.58 -24.87 11.03
CA ARG A 165 -13.25 -26.29 11.18
C ARG A 165 -14.28 -27.05 12.00
N GLU A 166 -14.77 -26.47 13.10
CA GLU A 166 -15.83 -27.05 13.91
C GLU A 166 -17.14 -27.19 13.11
N GLU A 167 -17.53 -26.14 12.39
CA GLU A 167 -18.67 -26.14 11.47
C GLU A 167 -18.49 -27.20 10.38
N MET A 168 -17.31 -27.31 9.76
CA MET A 168 -17.02 -28.36 8.78
C MET A 168 -17.11 -29.76 9.41
N ARG A 169 -16.52 -29.97 10.59
CA ARG A 169 -16.53 -31.28 11.26
C ARG A 169 -17.95 -31.72 11.63
N THR A 170 -18.77 -30.79 12.11
CA THR A 170 -20.15 -31.07 12.55
C THR A 170 -21.14 -31.11 11.39
N SER A 171 -21.06 -30.17 10.44
CA SER A 171 -21.93 -30.11 9.27
C SER A 171 -21.64 -31.25 8.27
N PHE A 172 -20.37 -31.56 8.00
CA PHE A 172 -20.02 -32.61 7.04
C PHE A 172 -20.43 -34.00 7.52
N ALA A 173 -20.28 -34.29 8.81
CA ALA A 173 -20.72 -35.57 9.37
C ALA A 173 -22.24 -35.78 9.20
N GLY A 174 -23.06 -34.77 9.50
CA GLY A 174 -24.52 -34.86 9.35
C GLY A 174 -24.99 -34.92 7.90
N VAL A 175 -24.48 -34.03 7.04
CA VAL A 175 -24.91 -33.95 5.62
C VAL A 175 -24.47 -35.17 4.82
N SER A 176 -23.24 -35.65 5.04
CA SER A 176 -22.73 -36.84 4.35
C SER A 176 -23.49 -38.11 4.75
N GLN A 177 -23.88 -38.23 6.03
CA GLN A 177 -24.66 -39.35 6.53
C GLN A 177 -26.10 -39.32 6.00
N GLU A 178 -26.77 -38.16 6.00
CA GLU A 178 -28.11 -38.03 5.42
C GLU A 178 -28.09 -38.35 3.91
N LEU A 179 -27.07 -37.90 3.19
CA LEU A 179 -26.89 -38.22 1.78
C LEU A 179 -26.69 -39.72 1.55
N ALA A 180 -25.87 -40.38 2.37
CA ALA A 180 -25.65 -41.82 2.30
C ALA A 180 -26.95 -42.61 2.53
N ILE A 181 -27.74 -42.22 3.54
CA ILE A 181 -29.04 -42.84 3.83
C ILE A 181 -30.00 -42.65 2.65
N ARG A 182 -30.06 -41.45 2.07
CA ARG A 182 -30.95 -41.16 0.94
C ARG A 182 -30.57 -41.94 -0.33
N VAL A 183 -29.27 -42.01 -0.64
CA VAL A 183 -28.76 -42.77 -1.78
C VAL A 183 -29.02 -44.26 -1.61
N GLN A 184 -28.83 -44.80 -0.40
CA GLN A 184 -29.15 -46.18 -0.09
C GLN A 184 -30.67 -46.44 -0.18
N GLY A 185 -31.51 -45.57 0.40
CA GLY A 185 -32.95 -45.70 0.30
C GLY A 185 -33.46 -45.62 -1.14
N PHE A 186 -32.84 -44.80 -2.00
CA PHE A 186 -33.16 -44.76 -3.43
C PHE A 186 -32.77 -46.05 -4.15
N LYS A 187 -31.60 -46.63 -3.82
CA LYS A 187 -31.20 -47.95 -4.32
C LYS A 187 -32.22 -49.02 -3.92
N ASP A 188 -32.61 -49.06 -2.64
CA ASP A 188 -33.55 -50.04 -2.12
C ASP A 188 -34.94 -49.86 -2.76
N TYR A 189 -35.36 -48.60 -2.98
CA TYR A 189 -36.59 -48.28 -3.72
C TYR A 189 -36.53 -48.74 -5.18
N LEU A 190 -35.44 -48.47 -5.91
CA LEU A 190 -35.29 -48.91 -7.30
C LEU A 190 -35.32 -50.43 -7.42
N VAL A 191 -34.64 -51.13 -6.52
CA VAL A 191 -34.64 -52.61 -6.50
C VAL A 191 -36.05 -53.12 -6.23
N GLY A 192 -36.77 -52.53 -5.27
CA GLY A 192 -38.17 -52.88 -4.99
C GLY A 192 -39.12 -52.59 -6.16
N SER A 193 -39.02 -51.42 -6.79
CA SER A 193 -39.84 -51.05 -7.95
C SER A 193 -39.56 -51.92 -9.17
N LEU A 194 -38.31 -52.35 -9.39
CA LEU A 194 -37.97 -53.29 -10.46
C LEU A 194 -38.52 -54.69 -10.19
N GLN A 195 -38.49 -55.13 -8.93
CA GLN A 195 -39.10 -56.40 -8.52
C GLN A 195 -40.62 -56.35 -8.66
N ASP A 196 -41.26 -55.26 -8.24
CA ASP A 196 -42.69 -55.05 -8.38
C ASP A 196 -43.12 -54.96 -9.85
N LEU A 197 -42.34 -54.28 -10.70
CA LEU A 197 -42.58 -54.25 -12.15
C LEU A 197 -42.40 -55.65 -12.78
N ALA A 198 -41.39 -56.41 -12.36
CA ALA A 198 -41.20 -57.78 -12.83
C ALA A 198 -42.36 -58.68 -12.41
N ALA A 199 -42.82 -58.58 -11.16
CA ALA A 199 -43.98 -59.32 -10.66
C ALA A 199 -45.28 -58.90 -11.39
N ALA A 200 -45.47 -57.61 -11.64
CA ALA A 200 -46.60 -57.08 -12.41
C ALA A 200 -46.55 -57.54 -13.88
N ALA A 201 -45.37 -57.64 -14.48
CA ALA A 201 -45.20 -58.17 -15.83
C ALA A 201 -45.47 -59.68 -15.92
N GLU A 202 -45.13 -60.46 -14.89
CA GLU A 202 -45.51 -61.89 -14.80
C GLU A 202 -47.02 -62.09 -14.63
N GLN A 203 -47.69 -61.18 -13.92
CA GLN A 203 -49.15 -61.19 -13.77
C GLN A 203 -49.90 -60.66 -15.00
N LEU A 204 -49.21 -59.93 -15.88
CA LEU A 204 -49.77 -59.49 -17.16
C LEU A 204 -49.82 -60.68 -18.12
N GLU A 205 -50.85 -61.52 -17.95
CA GLU A 205 -51.21 -62.56 -18.90
C GLU A 205 -51.28 -61.95 -20.31
N LEU A 206 -50.41 -62.40 -21.22
CA LEU A 206 -50.39 -62.06 -22.64
C LEU A 206 -51.67 -62.56 -23.32
N SER A 207 -52.81 -61.92 -23.04
CA SER A 207 -54.07 -62.18 -23.70
C SER A 207 -54.31 -61.13 -24.79
N GLN A 208 -54.36 -61.65 -26.02
CA GLN A 208 -54.67 -61.05 -27.32
C GLN A 208 -53.49 -60.44 -28.11
N PRO A 209 -53.12 -61.04 -29.27
CA PRO A 209 -52.34 -60.31 -30.26
C PRO A 209 -53.16 -59.11 -30.79
N PRO A 210 -52.53 -57.94 -31.03
CA PRO A 210 -53.24 -56.77 -31.52
C PRO A 210 -53.91 -57.04 -32.85
N ARG A 211 -55.22 -56.80 -32.91
CA ARG A 211 -55.98 -56.71 -34.16
C ARG A 211 -55.41 -55.54 -34.97
N GLU A 212 -54.87 -55.87 -36.15
CA GLU A 212 -54.31 -54.92 -37.10
C GLU A 212 -55.31 -53.79 -37.40
N ALA A 213 -54.98 -52.58 -36.93
CA ALA A 213 -55.55 -51.35 -37.47
C ALA A 213 -54.77 -50.97 -38.74
N PRO A 214 -55.44 -50.46 -39.79
CA PRO A 214 -54.78 -50.13 -41.05
C PRO A 214 -53.67 -49.09 -40.82
N ARG A 215 -52.48 -49.39 -41.34
CA ARG A 215 -51.33 -48.49 -41.44
C ARG A 215 -51.78 -47.19 -42.09
N SER A 216 -51.84 -46.12 -41.31
CA SER A 216 -51.70 -44.77 -41.84
C SER A 216 -50.23 -44.59 -42.19
N GLU A 217 -49.93 -44.58 -43.48
CA GLU A 217 -48.72 -43.95 -44.00
C GLU A 217 -48.74 -42.49 -43.55
N LEU A 218 -47.91 -42.14 -42.56
CA LEU A 218 -47.55 -40.77 -42.26
C LEU A 218 -46.03 -40.71 -42.20
N GLU A 219 -45.50 -40.23 -43.32
CA GLU A 219 -44.25 -39.50 -43.51
C GLU A 219 -43.06 -39.80 -42.59
N GLU A 220 -42.04 -40.33 -43.24
CA GLU A 220 -40.63 -40.22 -42.89
C GLU A 220 -40.30 -38.79 -42.40
N THR A 221 -40.22 -38.64 -41.09
CA THR A 221 -39.76 -37.41 -40.46
C THR A 221 -38.26 -37.25 -40.78
N PRO A 222 -37.82 -36.16 -41.43
CA PRO A 222 -36.41 -35.94 -41.66
C PRO A 222 -35.67 -35.77 -40.32
N PRO A 223 -34.37 -36.11 -40.24
CA PRO A 223 -33.59 -35.96 -39.02
C PRO A 223 -33.71 -34.52 -38.49
N PRO A 224 -33.73 -34.32 -37.15
CA PRO A 224 -33.93 -33.00 -36.58
C PRO A 224 -32.89 -32.04 -37.16
N PRO A 225 -33.29 -30.85 -37.63
CA PRO A 225 -32.31 -29.87 -38.06
C PRO A 225 -31.36 -29.65 -36.89
N THR A 226 -30.06 -29.81 -37.15
CA THR A 226 -29.01 -29.30 -36.28
C THR A 226 -29.47 -27.91 -35.88
N ARG A 227 -29.72 -27.71 -34.58
CA ARG A 227 -30.12 -26.41 -34.05
C ARG A 227 -29.03 -25.45 -34.51
N GLY A 228 -29.29 -24.72 -35.59
CA GLY A 228 -28.47 -23.61 -36.00
C GLY A 228 -28.44 -22.73 -34.78
N ASN A 229 -27.24 -22.50 -34.23
CA ASN A 229 -27.04 -21.43 -33.28
C ASN A 229 -27.81 -20.23 -33.86
N PRO A 230 -28.66 -19.55 -33.08
CA PRO A 230 -29.14 -18.26 -33.52
C PRO A 230 -27.89 -17.38 -33.56
N GLN A 231 -27.17 -17.39 -34.68
CA GLN A 231 -26.26 -16.33 -35.04
C GLN A 231 -27.18 -15.13 -35.11
N PHE A 232 -27.23 -14.38 -34.00
CA PHE A 232 -27.92 -13.12 -33.87
C PHE A 232 -27.77 -12.39 -35.21
N ALA A 233 -28.88 -12.29 -35.94
CA ALA A 233 -28.91 -12.04 -37.37
C ALA A 233 -27.86 -10.99 -37.77
N GLU A 234 -26.89 -11.42 -38.59
CA GLU A 234 -25.56 -10.80 -38.79
C GLU A 234 -25.56 -9.34 -39.28
N GLN A 235 -26.70 -8.69 -39.46
CA GLN A 235 -26.79 -7.31 -39.96
C GLN A 235 -27.65 -6.39 -39.10
N ALA A 236 -28.69 -6.90 -38.44
CA ALA A 236 -29.61 -6.05 -37.66
C ALA A 236 -29.09 -5.71 -36.26
N PHE A 237 -28.22 -6.54 -35.67
CA PHE A 237 -27.78 -6.40 -34.27
C PHE A 237 -26.30 -6.02 -34.09
N LYS A 238 -25.63 -5.52 -35.14
CA LYS A 238 -24.19 -5.21 -35.09
C LYS A 238 -23.88 -4.10 -34.09
N ASP A 239 -24.80 -3.17 -33.90
CA ASP A 239 -24.63 -2.01 -33.03
C ASP A 239 -24.77 -2.43 -31.57
N GLU A 240 -25.75 -3.27 -31.28
CA GLU A 240 -25.98 -3.90 -29.99
C GLU A 240 -24.82 -4.81 -29.60
N VAL A 241 -24.30 -5.62 -30.53
CA VAL A 241 -23.11 -6.46 -30.30
C VAL A 241 -21.89 -5.60 -29.93
N ARG A 242 -21.70 -4.46 -30.58
CA ARG A 242 -20.62 -3.51 -30.26
C ARG A 242 -20.84 -2.90 -28.88
N GLN A 243 -22.06 -2.48 -28.58
CA GLN A 243 -22.43 -1.91 -27.28
C GLN A 243 -22.23 -2.90 -26.13
N ILE A 244 -22.66 -4.16 -26.30
CA ILE A 244 -22.46 -5.23 -25.30
C ILE A 244 -20.97 -5.44 -25.02
N ARG A 245 -20.14 -5.54 -26.08
CA ARG A 245 -18.69 -5.69 -25.93
C ARG A 245 -18.06 -4.49 -25.23
N GLN A 246 -18.48 -3.28 -25.56
CA GLN A 246 -18.01 -2.05 -24.93
C GLN A 246 -18.37 -2.00 -23.43
N LEU A 247 -19.59 -2.38 -23.04
CA LEU A 247 -19.99 -2.46 -21.63
C LEU A 247 -19.18 -3.51 -20.87
N LEU A 248 -18.99 -4.71 -21.44
CA LEU A 248 -18.18 -5.76 -20.81
C LEU A 248 -16.72 -5.32 -20.64
N ASP A 249 -16.14 -4.62 -21.62
CA ASP A 249 -14.81 -4.05 -21.51
C ASP A 249 -14.74 -2.91 -20.48
N GLN A 250 -15.79 -2.10 -20.36
CA GLN A 250 -15.90 -1.06 -19.34
C GLN A 250 -15.88 -1.68 -17.94
N TYR A 251 -16.65 -2.74 -17.69
CA TYR A 251 -16.64 -3.45 -16.40
C TYR A 251 -15.28 -4.09 -16.08
N ARG A 252 -14.48 -4.42 -17.10
CA ARG A 252 -13.13 -4.96 -16.93
C ARG A 252 -12.10 -3.88 -16.59
N LYS A 253 -12.18 -2.72 -17.23
CA LYS A 253 -11.15 -1.66 -17.13
C LYS A 253 -11.45 -0.59 -16.08
N MET A 254 -12.73 -0.30 -15.83
CA MET A 254 -13.18 0.78 -14.95
C MET A 254 -14.40 0.32 -14.14
N PRO A 255 -14.22 -0.41 -13.02
CA PRO A 255 -15.32 -0.71 -12.12
C PRO A 255 -15.84 0.60 -11.52
N ASP A 256 -17.10 0.94 -11.79
CA ASP A 256 -17.72 2.14 -11.23
C ASP A 256 -18.13 1.86 -9.79
N TYR A 257 -17.31 2.31 -8.83
CA TYR A 257 -17.54 2.12 -7.40
C TYR A 257 -18.77 2.87 -6.86
N TYR A 258 -19.24 3.90 -7.57
CA TYR A 258 -20.38 4.74 -7.15
C TYR A 258 -21.63 4.52 -8.02
N GLY A 259 -21.56 3.64 -9.02
CA GLY A 259 -22.67 3.31 -9.91
C GLY A 259 -23.90 2.75 -9.16
N PRO A 260 -25.10 2.81 -9.77
CA PRO A 260 -26.32 2.23 -9.21
C PRO A 260 -26.16 0.77 -8.78
N PRO A 261 -26.98 0.23 -7.86
CA PRO A 261 -26.79 -1.10 -7.27
C PRO A 261 -26.85 -2.26 -8.28
N TRP A 262 -27.29 -2.02 -9.51
CA TRP A 262 -27.32 -2.98 -10.63
C TRP A 262 -26.12 -2.87 -11.58
N GLN A 263 -25.16 -1.98 -11.31
CA GLN A 263 -23.89 -1.88 -12.03
C GLN A 263 -22.75 -2.51 -11.21
N LEU A 264 -21.78 -3.11 -11.90
CA LEU A 264 -20.66 -3.80 -11.25
C LEU A 264 -19.71 -2.80 -10.58
N ARG A 265 -19.69 -2.83 -9.25
CA ARG A 265 -18.73 -2.08 -8.40
C ARG A 265 -17.43 -2.82 -8.13
N ARG A 266 -17.19 -3.94 -8.82
CA ARG A 266 -16.09 -4.89 -8.53
C ARG A 266 -15.38 -5.30 -9.82
N THR A 267 -14.12 -5.69 -9.71
CA THR A 267 -13.29 -6.13 -10.84
C THR A 267 -13.94 -7.30 -11.57
N PHE A 268 -14.32 -7.07 -12.82
CA PHE A 268 -14.88 -8.10 -13.68
C PHE A 268 -13.74 -8.80 -14.44
N GLU A 269 -13.45 -10.05 -14.09
CA GLU A 269 -12.37 -10.82 -14.69
C GLU A 269 -12.69 -11.26 -16.14
N PRO A 270 -11.66 -11.47 -16.99
CA PRO A 270 -11.86 -11.91 -18.38
C PRO A 270 -12.69 -13.20 -18.51
N ILE A 271 -12.51 -14.14 -17.59
CA ILE A 271 -13.24 -15.42 -17.56
C ILE A 271 -14.75 -15.19 -17.43
N HIS A 272 -15.16 -14.17 -16.67
CA HIS A 272 -16.57 -13.82 -16.53
C HIS A 272 -17.13 -13.16 -17.79
N ALA A 273 -16.33 -12.29 -18.43
CA ALA A 273 -16.70 -11.64 -19.68
C ALA A 273 -16.90 -12.65 -20.83
N GLU A 274 -16.02 -13.64 -20.95
CA GLU A 274 -16.11 -14.69 -21.96
C GLU A 274 -17.40 -15.51 -21.81
N LYS A 275 -17.78 -15.89 -20.59
CA LYS A 275 -19.03 -16.63 -20.35
C LYS A 275 -20.27 -15.82 -20.71
N VAL A 276 -20.31 -14.56 -20.31
CA VAL A 276 -21.43 -13.66 -20.64
C VAL A 276 -21.51 -13.45 -22.15
N SER A 277 -20.38 -13.19 -22.81
CA SER A 277 -20.23 -13.10 -24.26
C SER A 277 -20.74 -14.36 -24.96
N GLN A 278 -20.31 -15.55 -24.52
CA GLN A 278 -20.74 -16.82 -25.11
C GLN A 278 -22.24 -17.04 -24.93
N TRP A 279 -22.80 -16.66 -23.79
CA TRP A 279 -24.25 -16.76 -23.55
C TRP A 279 -25.04 -15.80 -24.45
N PHE A 280 -24.61 -14.54 -24.59
CA PHE A 280 -25.26 -13.58 -25.49
C PHE A 280 -25.13 -14.01 -26.97
N PHE A 281 -23.92 -14.32 -27.43
CA PHE A 281 -23.65 -14.49 -28.86
C PHE A 281 -23.82 -15.92 -29.37
N SER A 282 -23.52 -16.94 -28.57
CA SER A 282 -23.66 -18.34 -28.99
C SER A 282 -25.03 -18.92 -28.64
N GLN A 283 -25.57 -18.57 -27.48
CA GLN A 283 -26.86 -19.11 -26.99
C GLN A 283 -28.03 -18.15 -27.23
N GLY A 284 -27.78 -16.99 -27.82
CA GLY A 284 -28.83 -16.03 -28.12
C GLY A 284 -29.47 -15.40 -26.87
N GLY A 285 -28.76 -15.37 -25.73
CA GLY A 285 -29.33 -14.97 -24.44
C GLY A 285 -30.38 -15.95 -23.88
N ARG A 286 -30.37 -17.20 -24.35
CA ARG A 286 -31.30 -18.25 -23.91
C ARG A 286 -30.55 -19.38 -23.20
N GLY A 287 -31.23 -20.04 -22.26
CA GLY A 287 -30.65 -21.12 -21.48
C GLY A 287 -29.89 -20.65 -20.23
N ALA A 288 -29.45 -21.61 -19.42
CA ALA A 288 -28.76 -21.34 -18.17
C ALA A 288 -27.23 -21.30 -18.36
N LEU A 289 -26.56 -20.34 -17.72
CA LEU A 289 -25.12 -20.34 -17.59
C LEU A 289 -24.66 -21.38 -16.55
N GLN A 290 -23.56 -22.08 -16.82
CA GLN A 290 -22.93 -22.96 -15.85
C GLN A 290 -22.34 -22.16 -14.67
N THR A 291 -22.68 -22.57 -13.45
CA THR A 291 -22.17 -22.00 -12.19
C THR A 291 -20.64 -22.05 -12.12
N MET A 292 -20.02 -21.01 -11.54
CA MET A 292 -18.58 -20.92 -11.31
C MET A 292 -18.15 -21.51 -9.96
N GLY A 293 -19.05 -22.17 -9.22
CA GLY A 293 -18.76 -22.75 -7.91
C GLY A 293 -18.71 -21.74 -6.76
N SER A 294 -18.61 -20.44 -7.04
CA SER A 294 -18.68 -19.36 -6.05
C SER A 294 -19.96 -18.54 -6.21
N ARG A 295 -20.72 -18.37 -5.11
CA ARG A 295 -21.92 -17.52 -5.09
C ARG A 295 -21.59 -16.08 -5.48
N LEU A 296 -20.45 -15.56 -5.03
CA LEU A 296 -20.02 -14.21 -5.34
C LEU A 296 -19.78 -14.03 -6.85
N GLN A 297 -19.09 -14.98 -7.48
CA GLN A 297 -18.83 -14.95 -8.92
C GLN A 297 -20.12 -15.08 -9.74
N ASN A 298 -21.04 -15.94 -9.30
CA ASN A 298 -22.35 -16.09 -9.93
C ASN A 298 -23.18 -14.80 -9.84
N VAL A 299 -23.15 -14.11 -8.68
CA VAL A 299 -23.81 -12.80 -8.52
C VAL A 299 -23.19 -11.77 -9.44
N LEU A 300 -21.85 -11.74 -9.59
CA LEU A 300 -21.18 -10.82 -10.53
C LEU A 300 -21.62 -11.05 -11.98
N ILE A 301 -21.61 -12.30 -12.44
CA ILE A 301 -22.07 -12.67 -13.79
C ILE A 301 -23.53 -12.26 -13.99
N ALA A 302 -24.41 -12.55 -13.02
CA ALA A 302 -25.83 -12.20 -13.10
C ALA A 302 -26.03 -10.67 -13.14
N SER A 303 -25.34 -9.92 -12.29
CA SER A 303 -25.41 -8.45 -12.30
C SER A 303 -24.89 -7.85 -13.60
N ALA A 304 -23.84 -8.42 -14.21
CA ALA A 304 -23.34 -7.96 -15.50
C ALA A 304 -24.36 -8.18 -16.62
N VAL A 305 -24.99 -9.36 -16.67
CA VAL A 305 -26.08 -9.65 -17.63
C VAL A 305 -27.25 -8.69 -17.46
N ILE A 306 -27.70 -8.44 -16.22
CA ILE A 306 -28.78 -7.51 -15.92
C ILE A 306 -28.43 -6.07 -16.34
N SER A 307 -27.18 -5.65 -16.11
CA SER A 307 -26.69 -4.33 -16.49
C SER A 307 -26.67 -4.11 -18.00
N VAL A 308 -26.33 -5.14 -18.76
CA VAL A 308 -26.28 -5.10 -20.24
C VAL A 308 -27.68 -5.10 -20.86
N LEU A 309 -28.65 -5.75 -20.21
CA LEU A 309 -30.03 -5.84 -20.70
C LEU A 309 -30.88 -4.60 -20.39
N ARG A 310 -30.36 -3.65 -19.61
CA ARG A 310 -31.05 -2.44 -19.19
C ARG A 310 -30.55 -1.24 -19.98
#